data_AF-A0A538T465-F1
#
_entry.id   AF-A0A538T465-F1
#
_cell.length_a   1.000
_cell.length_b   1.000
_cell.length_c   1.000
_cell.angle_alpha   90.00
_cell.angle_beta   90.00
_cell.angle_gamma   90.00
#
_symmetry.space_group_name_H-M   'P 1'
#
loop_
_entity.id
_entity.type
_entity.pdbx_description
1 polymer ?
#
loop_
_entity_poly.entity_id
_entity_poly.type
_entity_poly.pdbx_seq_one_letter_code
_entity_poly.pdbx_strand_id
1 'polypeptide(L)'
;MSRRAGIWIAALVLISLVMGVLWTIRLAPPSPAPWWWGKETALHVEVWEPGKDMATVAMTMPKKTIDTMFALGLPAEISAGGHKIRLNEVRSKIERLPRGEKLTVREGGATFYLWLDVKK
;
A
#
# COMPACT_ATOMS: atom_id res chain seq x y z
N MET A 1 25.50 -44.35 18.29
CA MET A 1 24.49 -43.27 18.11
C MET A 1 23.41 -43.75 17.14
N SER A 2 22.16 -43.77 17.59
CA SER A 2 21.01 -44.32 16.85
C SER A 2 20.73 -43.52 15.56
N ARG A 3 20.64 -44.19 14.40
CA ARG A 3 20.25 -43.61 13.10
C ARG A 3 19.00 -42.72 13.18
N ARG A 4 18.10 -42.98 14.14
CA ARG A 4 16.89 -42.17 14.37
C ARG A 4 17.22 -40.76 14.86
N ALA A 5 18.25 -40.58 15.68
CA ALA A 5 18.64 -39.26 16.18
C ALA A 5 19.18 -38.34 15.06
N GLY A 6 19.92 -38.90 14.10
CA GLY A 6 20.42 -38.14 12.94
C GLY A 6 19.29 -37.62 12.03
N ILE A 7 18.22 -38.40 11.85
CA ILE A 7 17.05 -37.98 11.06
C ILE A 7 16.33 -36.80 11.71
N TRP A 8 16.16 -36.82 13.03
CA TRP A 8 15.52 -35.73 13.77
C TRP A 8 16.32 -34.43 13.73
N ILE A 9 17.65 -34.52 13.83
CA ILE A 9 18.53 -33.35 13.72
C ILE A 9 18.47 -32.76 12.31
N ALA A 10 18.53 -33.60 11.28
CA ALA A 10 18.41 -33.15 9.89
C ALA A 10 17.04 -32.47 9.62
N ALA A 11 15.95 -33.04 10.15
CA ALA A 11 14.62 -32.45 10.02
C ALA A 11 14.53 -31.08 10.72
N LEU A 12 15.09 -30.94 11.92
CA LEU A 12 15.13 -29.66 12.65
C LEU A 12 15.91 -28.58 11.90
N VAL A 13 17.07 -28.92 11.35
CA VAL A 13 17.88 -27.99 10.54
C VAL A 13 17.09 -27.54 9.32
N LEU A 14 16.41 -28.46 8.65
CA LEU A 14 15.63 -28.15 7.44
C LEU A 14 14.42 -27.25 7.76
N ILE A 15 13.71 -27.50 8.88
CA ILE A 15 12.62 -26.64 9.34
C ILE A 15 13.13 -25.24 9.71
N SER A 16 14.26 -25.15 10.41
CA SER A 16 14.88 -23.86 10.76
C SER A 16 15.28 -23.07 9.52
N LEU A 17 15.87 -23.73 8.52
CA LEU A 17 16.21 -23.12 7.24
C LEU A 17 14.97 -22.61 6.49
N VAL A 18 13.92 -23.45 6.40
CA VAL A 18 12.65 -23.08 5.73
C VAL A 18 11.99 -21.88 6.43
N MET A 19 11.94 -21.90 7.76
CA MET A 19 11.44 -20.77 8.54
C MET A 19 12.25 -19.50 8.31
N GLY A 20 13.59 -19.60 8.30
CA GLY A 20 14.48 -18.49 8.00
C GLY A 20 14.20 -17.90 6.62
N VAL A 21 14.14 -18.74 5.58
CA VAL A 21 13.87 -18.32 4.20
C VAL A 21 12.48 -17.67 4.07
N LEU A 22 11.45 -18.24 4.68
CA LEU A 22 10.09 -17.67 4.66
C LEU A 22 10.03 -16.29 5.31
N TRP A 23 10.71 -16.11 6.44
CA TRP A 23 10.82 -14.80 7.09
C TRP A 23 11.61 -13.81 6.24
N THR A 24 12.69 -14.26 5.60
CA THR A 24 13.52 -13.42 4.74
C THR A 24 12.74 -12.93 3.52
N ILE A 25 11.97 -13.81 2.88
CA ILE A 25 11.13 -13.45 1.71
C ILE A 25 10.00 -12.50 2.12
N ARG A 26 9.40 -12.67 3.30
CA ARG A 26 8.36 -11.76 3.79
C ARG A 26 8.88 -10.36 4.14
N LEU A 27 10.13 -10.28 4.59
CA LEU A 27 10.76 -9.02 4.98
C LEU A 27 11.55 -8.37 3.83
N ALA A 28 11.83 -9.10 2.77
CA ALA A 28 12.54 -8.59 1.62
C ALA A 28 11.71 -7.48 0.94
N PRO A 29 12.34 -6.34 0.60
CA PRO A 29 11.67 -5.32 -0.20
C PRO A 29 11.18 -5.94 -1.51
N PRO A 30 10.00 -5.55 -2.03
CA PRO A 30 9.61 -5.88 -3.39
C PRO A 30 10.72 -5.38 -4.33
N SER A 31 11.17 -6.20 -5.27
CA SER A 31 12.19 -5.81 -6.25
C SER A 31 11.54 -5.49 -7.60
N PRO A 32 11.73 -4.28 -8.17
CA PRO A 32 12.49 -3.16 -7.63
C PRO A 32 11.75 -2.47 -6.47
N ALA A 33 12.53 -2.03 -5.46
CA ALA A 33 11.98 -1.34 -4.29
C ALA A 33 11.34 -0.02 -4.74
N PRO A 34 10.05 0.21 -4.47
CA PRO A 34 9.44 1.47 -4.81
C PRO A 34 10.13 2.59 -4.03
N TRP A 35 10.18 3.79 -4.63
CA TRP A 35 10.92 4.94 -4.09
C TRP A 35 10.47 5.38 -2.68
N TRP A 36 9.27 4.98 -2.27
CA TRP A 36 8.66 5.23 -0.97
C TRP A 36 8.96 4.13 0.07
N TRP A 37 9.59 3.01 -0.32
CA TRP A 37 9.89 1.90 0.59
C TRP A 37 10.79 2.35 1.75
N GLY A 38 10.42 1.95 2.97
CA GLY A 38 11.15 2.29 4.20
C GLY A 38 11.02 3.76 4.64
N LYS A 39 10.20 4.58 3.97
CA LYS A 39 10.01 6.01 4.29
C LYS A 39 8.64 6.28 4.91
N GLU A 40 8.55 7.34 5.70
CA GLU A 40 7.26 7.84 6.18
C GLU A 40 6.52 8.52 5.03
N THR A 41 5.48 7.85 4.53
CA THR A 41 4.70 8.32 3.40
C THR A 41 3.28 8.68 3.79
N ALA A 42 2.75 9.68 3.11
CA ALA A 42 1.37 10.12 3.23
C ALA A 42 0.70 10.03 1.86
N LEU A 43 -0.55 9.54 1.85
CA LEU A 43 -1.44 9.65 0.71
C LEU A 43 -2.17 10.98 0.79
N HIS A 44 -2.03 11.77 -0.25
CA HIS A 44 -2.82 12.97 -0.47
C HIS A 44 -3.94 12.66 -1.45
N VAL A 45 -5.11 13.21 -1.17
CA VAL A 45 -6.32 13.04 -1.96
C VAL A 45 -6.96 14.40 -2.12
N GLU A 46 -7.17 14.82 -3.36
CA GLU A 46 -7.94 16.00 -3.73
C GLU A 46 -9.11 15.59 -4.61
N VAL A 47 -10.31 16.07 -4.30
CA VAL A 47 -11.51 15.83 -5.10
C VAL A 47 -12.03 17.13 -5.66
N TRP A 48 -12.12 17.22 -6.98
CA TRP A 48 -12.58 18.36 -7.74
C TRP A 48 -13.91 18.02 -8.40
N GLU A 49 -14.98 18.59 -7.89
CA GLU A 49 -16.31 18.43 -8.47
C GLU A 49 -16.53 19.41 -9.62
N PRO A 50 -17.35 19.05 -10.62
CA PRO A 50 -17.62 19.91 -11.76
C PRO A 50 -18.35 21.18 -11.29
N GLY A 51 -17.90 22.33 -11.79
CA GLY A 51 -18.49 23.65 -11.46
C GLY A 51 -17.99 24.28 -10.15
N LYS A 52 -16.96 23.71 -9.51
CA LYS A 52 -16.29 24.32 -8.35
C LYS A 52 -14.86 24.72 -8.69
N ASP A 53 -14.47 25.91 -8.25
CA ASP A 53 -13.13 26.47 -8.46
C ASP A 53 -12.08 25.97 -7.44
N MET A 54 -12.51 25.11 -6.51
CA MET A 54 -11.67 24.58 -5.43
C MET A 54 -11.96 23.09 -5.20
N ALA A 55 -10.97 22.37 -4.65
CA ALA A 55 -11.17 20.99 -4.24
C ALA A 55 -12.23 20.90 -3.14
N THR A 56 -13.30 20.15 -3.38
CA THR A 56 -14.37 19.89 -2.41
C THR A 56 -13.85 19.13 -1.19
N VAL A 57 -12.89 18.24 -1.41
CA VAL A 57 -12.26 17.46 -0.35
C VAL A 57 -10.76 17.45 -0.60
N ALA A 58 -9.99 17.89 0.39
CA ALA A 58 -8.54 17.73 0.44
C ALA A 58 -8.19 17.03 1.75
N MET A 59 -7.67 15.80 1.65
CA MET A 59 -7.27 15.03 2.83
C MET A 59 -5.87 14.45 2.66
N THR A 60 -5.16 14.37 3.78
CA THR A 60 -3.85 13.74 3.85
C THR A 60 -3.91 12.66 4.92
N MET A 61 -3.57 11.43 4.55
CA MET A 61 -3.60 10.27 5.43
C MET A 61 -2.25 9.56 5.43
N PRO A 62 -1.74 9.08 6.58
CA PRO A 62 -0.53 8.26 6.59
C PRO A 62 -0.74 6.98 5.78
N LYS A 63 0.23 6.62 4.92
CA LYS A 63 0.15 5.38 4.13
C LYS A 63 0.01 4.15 5.03
N LYS A 64 0.71 4.15 6.17
CA LYS A 64 0.61 3.07 7.19
C LYS A 64 -0.83 2.84 7.65
N THR A 65 -1.60 3.91 7.86
CA THR A 65 -3.01 3.83 8.26
C THR A 65 -3.84 3.16 7.17
N ILE A 66 -3.64 3.57 5.92
CA ILE A 66 -4.34 3.00 4.76
C ILE A 66 -3.96 1.53 4.55
N ASP A 67 -2.66 1.20 4.63
CA ASP A 67 -2.18 -0.18 4.54
C ASP A 67 -2.76 -1.05 5.65
N THR A 68 -2.94 -0.50 6.85
CA THR A 68 -3.56 -1.19 7.98
C THR A 68 -5.06 -1.40 7.74
N MET A 69 -5.77 -0.40 7.23
CA MET A 69 -7.18 -0.56 6.83
C MET A 69 -7.33 -1.68 5.80
N PHE A 70 -6.46 -1.73 4.80
CA PHE A 70 -6.44 -2.80 3.80
C PHE A 70 -6.11 -4.17 4.40
N ALA A 71 -5.14 -4.25 5.30
CA ALA A 71 -4.76 -5.49 5.98
C ALA A 71 -5.90 -6.02 6.86
N LEU A 72 -6.71 -5.13 7.45
CA LEU A 72 -7.87 -5.47 8.27
C LEU A 72 -9.15 -5.70 7.44
N GLY A 73 -9.09 -5.59 6.10
CA GLY A 73 -10.25 -5.75 5.24
C GLY A 73 -11.30 -4.64 5.37
N LEU A 74 -10.91 -3.48 5.94
CA LEU A 74 -11.80 -2.35 6.10
C LEU A 74 -12.00 -1.63 4.76
N PRO A 75 -13.24 -1.22 4.42
CA PRO A 75 -13.49 -0.46 3.21
C PRO A 75 -12.83 0.92 3.34
N ALA A 76 -11.85 1.20 2.47
CA ALA A 76 -11.29 2.53 2.31
C ALA A 76 -11.92 3.16 1.07
N GLU A 77 -13.01 3.91 1.28
CA GLU A 77 -13.76 4.61 0.24
C GLU A 77 -13.71 6.12 0.51
N ILE A 78 -13.49 6.89 -0.54
CA ILE A 78 -13.58 8.36 -0.50
C ILE A 78 -14.86 8.75 -1.22
N SER A 79 -15.78 9.37 -0.49
CA SER A 79 -17.06 9.83 -1.01
C SER A 79 -17.09 11.36 -1.00
N ALA A 80 -17.39 11.97 -2.14
CA ALA A 80 -17.61 13.42 -2.27
C ALA A 80 -18.74 13.67 -3.28
N GLY A 81 -19.77 14.43 -2.88
CA GLY A 81 -20.85 14.85 -3.77
C GLY A 81 -21.64 13.74 -4.47
N GLY A 82 -21.64 12.52 -3.92
CA GLY A 82 -22.27 11.35 -4.55
C GLY A 82 -21.33 10.52 -5.44
N HIS A 83 -20.09 10.97 -5.65
CA HIS A 83 -19.03 10.22 -6.32
C HIS A 83 -18.19 9.45 -5.30
N LYS A 84 -17.79 8.22 -5.62
CA LYS A 84 -17.19 7.27 -4.68
C LYS A 84 -16.01 6.54 -5.30
N ILE A 85 -14.80 6.84 -4.84
CA ILE A 85 -13.61 6.07 -5.22
C ILE A 85 -13.24 5.09 -4.13
N ARG A 86 -13.07 3.83 -4.53
CA ARG A 86 -12.48 2.77 -3.71
C ARG A 86 -10.97 2.83 -3.79
N LEU A 87 -10.31 3.15 -2.68
CA LEU A 87 -8.84 3.22 -2.60
C LEU A 87 -8.17 1.90 -2.93
N ASN A 88 -8.84 0.76 -2.68
CA ASN A 88 -8.36 -0.57 -3.04
C ASN A 88 -8.10 -0.74 -4.55
N GLU A 89 -8.95 -0.15 -5.39
CA GLU A 89 -8.88 -0.31 -6.85
C GLU A 89 -7.74 0.52 -7.45
N VAL A 90 -7.41 1.63 -6.82
CA VAL A 90 -6.39 2.58 -7.27
C VAL A 90 -5.04 2.39 -6.56
N ARG A 91 -4.99 1.57 -5.50
CA ARG A 91 -3.79 1.32 -4.68
C ARG A 91 -2.57 0.97 -5.52
N SER A 92 -2.69 -0.05 -6.37
CA SER A 92 -1.57 -0.54 -7.18
C SER A 92 -1.04 0.50 -8.16
N LYS A 93 -1.90 1.39 -8.65
CA LYS A 93 -1.53 2.50 -9.52
C LYS A 93 -0.77 3.55 -8.74
N ILE A 94 -1.30 3.97 -7.58
CA ILE A 94 -0.70 4.97 -6.70
C ILE A 94 0.68 4.51 -6.20
N GLU A 95 0.80 3.25 -5.79
CA GLU A 95 2.06 2.68 -5.29
C GLU A 95 3.15 2.58 -6.37
N ARG A 96 2.78 2.55 -7.65
CA ARG A 96 3.71 2.50 -8.78
C ARG A 96 4.03 3.87 -9.37
N LEU A 97 3.32 4.93 -8.97
CA LEU A 97 3.56 6.25 -9.50
C LEU A 97 4.98 6.73 -9.18
N PRO A 98 5.65 7.42 -10.11
CA PRO A 98 6.85 8.17 -9.82
C PRO A 98 6.63 9.23 -8.74
N ARG A 99 7.71 9.61 -8.05
CA ARG A 99 7.63 10.63 -7.00
C ARG A 99 7.17 11.96 -7.60
N GLY A 100 6.15 12.56 -6.99
CA GLY A 100 5.62 13.87 -7.40
C GLY A 100 4.54 13.79 -8.49
N GLU A 101 4.24 12.60 -9.00
CA GLU A 101 3.13 12.42 -9.94
C GLU A 101 1.81 12.18 -9.23
N LYS A 102 0.72 12.67 -9.83
CA LYS A 102 -0.65 12.53 -9.34
C LYS A 102 -1.43 11.55 -10.21
N LEU A 103 -2.05 10.55 -9.58
CA LEU A 103 -3.04 9.70 -10.24
C LEU A 103 -4.30 10.53 -10.44
N THR A 104 -4.72 10.68 -11.69
CA THR A 104 -6.00 11.32 -12.02
C THR A 104 -7.04 10.25 -12.29
N VAL A 105 -8.13 10.26 -11.53
CA VAL A 105 -9.29 9.37 -11.75
C VAL A 105 -10.51 10.24 -11.99
N ARG A 106 -11.22 10.00 -13.10
CA ARG A 106 -12.44 10.73 -13.45
C ARG A 106 -13.63 9.80 -13.25
N GLU A 107 -14.57 10.21 -12.42
CA GLU A 107 -15.77 9.44 -12.13
C GLU A 107 -16.99 10.36 -12.05
N GLY A 108 -17.99 10.10 -12.88
CA GLY A 108 -19.27 10.83 -12.87
C GLY A 108 -19.18 12.34 -13.09
N GLY A 109 -18.06 12.87 -13.60
CA GLY A 109 -17.83 14.31 -13.78
C GLY A 109 -16.92 14.94 -12.71
N ALA A 110 -16.67 14.25 -11.59
CA ALA A 110 -15.66 14.65 -10.62
C ALA A 110 -14.27 14.11 -11.00
N THR A 111 -13.24 14.87 -10.66
CA THR A 111 -11.84 14.51 -10.83
C THR A 111 -11.18 14.32 -9.49
N PHE A 112 -10.62 13.13 -9.26
CA PHE A 112 -9.89 12.78 -8.05
C PHE A 112 -8.40 12.75 -8.39
N TYR A 113 -7.61 13.50 -7.63
CA TYR A 113 -6.16 13.45 -7.67
C TYR A 113 -5.66 12.72 -6.42
N LEU A 114 -4.88 11.65 -6.63
CA LEU A 114 -4.29 10.88 -5.55
C LEU A 114 -2.77 10.78 -5.77
N TRP A 115 -1.97 11.08 -4.76
CA TRP A 115 -0.51 10.89 -4.84
C TRP A 115 0.09 10.53 -3.49
N LEU A 116 1.21 9.81 -3.55
CA LEU A 116 2.05 9.58 -2.39
C LEU A 116 3.09 10.70 -2.32
N ASP A 117 3.31 11.18 -1.10
CA ASP A 117 4.48 12.00 -0.79
C ASP A 117 5.23 11.41 0.42
N VAL A 118 6.52 11.72 0.52
CA VAL A 118 7.36 11.38 1.66
C VAL A 118 7.41 12.58 2.58
N LYS A 119 7.00 12.38 3.84
CA LYS A 119 7.17 13.39 4.88
C LYS A 119 8.68 13.64 5.06
N LYS A 120 9.09 14.90 4.96
CA LYS A 120 10.45 15.33 5.30
C LYS A 120 10.71 15.18 6.79
#